data_AF-A0A941DRH7-F1
#
_entry.id   AF-A0A941DRH7-F1
#
_cell.length_a   1.000
_cell.length_b   1.000
_cell.length_c   1.000
_cell.angle_alpha   90.00
_cell.angle_beta   90.00
_cell.angle_gamma   90.00
#
_symmetry.space_group_name_H-M   'P 1'
#
loop_
_entity.id
_entity.type
_entity.pdbx_description
1 polymer ?
#
loop_
_entity_poly.entity_id
_entity_poly.type
_entity_poly.pdbx_seq_one_letter_code
_entity_poly.pdbx_strand_id
1 'polypeptide(L)'
;NLQSLRIVDALEERYAAFNGLNLCFETREGILKHCSLINAQQLGNLGLRFIEKTQPSLEAQLTNLADEIAYNNHDIDDGIRSNLLSEQQILQVSLYAQHRRIVETMYPGIQGRRA
;
A
#
# COMPACT_ATOMS: atom_id res chain seq x y z
N ASN A 1 7.83 7.77 -4.53
CA ASN A 1 8.62 6.93 -3.58
C ASN A 1 10.13 7.02 -3.85
N LEU A 2 10.67 8.21 -4.11
CA LEU A 2 12.10 8.37 -4.43
C LEU A 2 13.03 8.09 -3.24
N GLN A 3 12.59 8.45 -2.04
CA GLN A 3 13.36 8.17 -0.83
C GLN A 3 13.49 6.67 -0.56
N SER A 4 12.42 5.90 -0.77
CA SER A 4 12.46 4.44 -0.65
C SER A 4 13.48 3.83 -1.61
N LEU A 5 13.52 4.32 -2.86
CA LEU A 5 14.51 3.91 -3.85
C LEU A 5 15.94 4.30 -3.42
N ARG A 6 16.14 5.53 -2.93
CA ARG A 6 17.44 5.99 -2.40
C ARG A 6 17.92 5.12 -1.23
N ILE A 7 17.02 4.68 -0.35
CA ILE A 7 17.38 3.81 0.78
C ILE A 7 17.98 2.51 0.27
N VAL A 8 17.26 1.81 -0.61
CA VAL A 8 17.69 0.51 -1.12
C VAL A 8 18.85 0.59 -2.12
N ASP A 9 19.07 1.74 -2.76
CA ASP A 9 20.16 1.93 -3.72
C ASP A 9 21.46 2.46 -3.09
N ALA A 10 21.39 3.20 -1.97
CA ALA A 10 22.54 3.96 -1.49
C ALA A 10 22.69 4.10 0.03
N LEU A 11 21.63 3.98 0.83
CA LEU A 11 21.72 4.26 2.28
C LEU A 11 21.84 3.00 3.14
N GLU A 12 21.33 1.86 2.67
CA GLU A 12 21.55 0.60 3.37
C GLU A 12 23.02 0.15 3.21
N GLU A 13 23.67 -0.18 4.32
CA GLU A 13 25.07 -0.64 4.35
C GLU A 13 25.10 -2.07 4.89
N ARG A 14 24.63 -3.02 4.08
CA ARG A 14 24.54 -4.46 4.44
C ARG A 14 25.62 -5.32 3.81
N TYR A 15 26.34 -4.79 2.82
CA TYR A 15 27.36 -5.50 2.06
C TYR A 15 28.67 -4.70 2.08
N ALA A 16 29.80 -5.40 2.25
CA ALA A 16 31.10 -4.73 2.33
C ALA A 16 31.59 -4.16 0.99
N ALA A 17 31.09 -4.68 -0.13
CA ALA A 17 31.58 -4.34 -1.46
C ALA A 17 30.85 -3.14 -2.10
N PHE A 18 29.66 -2.80 -1.63
CA PHE A 18 28.82 -1.75 -2.23
C PHE A 18 27.77 -1.25 -1.25
N ASN A 19 27.31 -0.02 -1.46
CA ASN A 19 26.16 0.54 -0.76
C ASN A 19 24.85 0.06 -1.40
N GLY A 20 23.77 0.11 -0.64
CA GLY A 20 22.46 -0.38 -1.03
C GLY A 20 22.31 -1.90 -0.86
N LEU A 21 21.22 -2.42 -1.40
CA LEU A 21 20.83 -3.82 -1.30
C LEU A 21 21.01 -4.60 -2.61
N ASN A 22 21.44 -3.92 -3.69
CA ASN A 22 21.62 -4.50 -5.02
C ASN A 22 20.39 -5.30 -5.50
N LEU A 23 19.20 -4.69 -5.36
CA LEU A 23 17.95 -5.32 -5.75
C LEU A 23 17.82 -5.39 -7.28
N CYS A 24 17.08 -6.39 -7.76
CA CYS A 24 16.71 -6.52 -9.16
C CYS A 24 15.95 -5.27 -9.67
N PHE A 25 16.01 -5.06 -10.98
CA PHE A 25 15.35 -3.93 -11.64
C PHE A 25 13.84 -3.90 -11.33
N GLU A 26 13.16 -5.04 -11.42
CA GLU A 26 11.71 -5.19 -11.26
C GLU A 26 11.27 -4.82 -9.84
N THR A 27 12.05 -5.22 -8.83
CA THR A 27 11.77 -4.84 -7.43
C THR A 27 11.94 -3.34 -7.23
N ARG A 28 12.98 -2.74 -7.79
CA ARG A 28 13.24 -1.29 -7.71
C ARG A 28 12.18 -0.49 -8.46
N GLU A 29 11.76 -0.96 -9.62
CA GLU A 29 10.66 -0.37 -10.40
C GLU A 29 9.34 -0.44 -9.63
N GLY A 30 9.05 -1.58 -9.00
CA GLY A 30 7.85 -1.79 -8.20
C GLY A 30 7.77 -0.91 -6.94
N ILE A 31 8.91 -0.59 -6.32
CA ILE A 31 8.98 0.38 -5.20
C ILE A 31 8.52 1.77 -5.65
N LEU A 32 8.84 2.15 -6.88
CA LEU A 32 8.53 3.46 -7.42
C LEU A 32 7.07 3.49 -7.91
N LYS A 33 6.10 3.76 -7.02
CA LYS A 33 4.67 3.84 -7.38
C LYS A 33 4.35 5.03 -8.30
N HIS A 34 4.81 6.22 -7.89
CA HIS A 34 4.65 7.48 -8.63
C HIS A 34 5.98 8.23 -8.76
N CYS A 35 6.19 8.82 -9.94
CA CYS A 35 7.33 9.66 -10.25
C CYS A 35 6.91 10.78 -11.22
N SER A 36 7.33 12.02 -10.95
CA SER A 36 7.16 13.13 -11.89
C SER A 36 8.06 12.94 -13.12
N LEU A 37 7.71 13.55 -14.25
CA LEU A 37 8.52 13.48 -15.47
C LEU A 37 9.94 14.01 -15.26
N ILE A 38 10.08 15.13 -14.54
CA ILE A 38 11.39 15.73 -14.23
C ILE A 38 12.29 14.73 -13.47
N ASN A 39 11.72 14.05 -12.47
CA ASN A 39 12.48 13.05 -11.71
C ASN A 39 12.72 11.78 -12.52
N ALA A 40 11.75 11.35 -13.34
CA ALA A 40 11.88 10.17 -14.18
C ALA A 40 13.03 10.29 -15.19
N GLN A 41 13.23 11.48 -15.77
CA GLN A 41 14.36 11.77 -16.67
C GLN A 41 15.73 11.57 -16.00
N GLN A 42 15.81 11.65 -14.67
CA GLN A 42 17.04 11.45 -13.91
C GLN A 42 17.28 10.00 -13.48
N LEU A 43 16.30 9.10 -13.69
CA LEU A 43 16.34 7.71 -13.21
C LEU A 43 16.79 6.69 -14.26
N GLY A 44 17.13 7.13 -15.47
CA GLY A 44 17.50 6.24 -16.57
C GLY A 44 16.39 5.22 -16.86
N ASN A 45 16.75 3.94 -16.97
CA ASN A 45 15.81 2.87 -17.32
C ASN A 45 14.64 2.75 -16.33
N LEU A 46 14.84 3.03 -15.04
CA LEU A 46 13.76 2.99 -14.04
C LEU A 46 12.72 4.09 -14.24
N GLY A 47 13.09 5.17 -14.91
CA GLY A 47 12.19 6.28 -15.22
C GLY A 47 11.36 6.07 -16.49
N LEU A 48 11.77 5.14 -17.38
CA LEU A 48 11.19 5.00 -18.72
C LEU A 48 9.68 4.78 -18.66
N ARG A 49 9.18 3.93 -17.75
CA ARG A 49 7.73 3.67 -17.65
C ARG A 49 6.90 4.93 -17.42
N PHE A 50 7.43 5.91 -16.70
CA PHE A 50 6.74 7.17 -16.42
C PHE A 50 6.79 8.13 -17.62
N ILE A 51 7.88 8.08 -18.39
CA ILE A 51 8.06 8.89 -19.60
C ILE A 51 7.17 8.35 -20.71
N GLU A 52 7.16 7.04 -20.92
CA GLU A 52 6.40 6.34 -21.95
C GLU A 52 4.95 6.06 -21.53
N LYS A 53 4.60 6.34 -20.27
CA LYS A 53 3.26 6.13 -19.68
C LYS A 53 2.80 4.68 -19.76
N THR A 54 3.71 3.75 -19.53
CA THR A 54 3.41 2.32 -19.45
C THR A 54 3.08 1.90 -18.02
N GLN A 55 2.41 0.75 -17.90
CA GLN A 55 2.09 0.17 -16.61
C GLN A 55 3.31 -0.55 -16.02
N PRO A 56 3.45 -0.60 -14.68
CA PRO A 56 4.47 -1.42 -14.06
C PRO A 56 4.11 -2.91 -14.17
N SER A 57 4.99 -3.78 -13.70
CA SER A 57 4.72 -5.23 -13.65
C SER A 57 3.42 -5.55 -12.88
N LEU A 58 2.87 -6.74 -13.14
CA LEU A 58 1.66 -7.19 -12.47
C LEU A 58 1.86 -7.29 -10.95
N GLU A 59 3.03 -7.74 -10.49
CA GLU A 59 3.39 -7.84 -9.07
C GLU A 59 3.39 -6.46 -8.40
N ALA A 60 3.90 -5.43 -9.08
CA ALA A 60 3.86 -4.06 -8.57
C ALA A 60 2.42 -3.53 -8.46
N GLN A 61 1.57 -3.84 -9.44
CA GLN A 61 0.15 -3.48 -9.40
C GLN A 61 -0.58 -4.21 -8.26
N LEU A 62 -0.35 -5.52 -8.12
CA LEU A 62 -0.91 -6.34 -7.05
C LEU A 62 -0.46 -5.86 -5.67
N THR A 63 0.81 -5.50 -5.53
CA THR A 63 1.34 -4.95 -4.27
C THR A 63 0.69 -3.63 -3.92
N ASN A 64 0.47 -2.74 -4.91
CA ASN A 64 -0.23 -1.48 -4.67
C ASN A 64 -1.69 -1.71 -4.24
N LEU A 65 -2.41 -2.61 -4.91
CA LEU A 65 -3.79 -2.92 -4.56
C LEU A 65 -3.89 -3.57 -3.17
N ALA A 66 -2.99 -4.49 -2.85
CA ALA A 66 -2.95 -5.14 -1.54
C ALA A 66 -2.67 -4.13 -0.41
N ASP A 67 -1.77 -3.17 -0.65
CA ASP A 67 -1.46 -2.09 0.29
C ASP A 67 -2.69 -1.20 0.53
N GLU A 68 -3.41 -0.80 -0.53
CA GLU A 68 -4.64 0.00 -0.42
C GLU A 68 -5.74 -0.73 0.36
N ILE A 69 -5.93 -2.03 0.13
CA ILE A 69 -6.90 -2.85 0.88
C ILE A 69 -6.49 -2.95 2.35
N ALA A 70 -5.22 -3.24 2.63
CA ALA A 70 -4.72 -3.38 4.00
C ALA A 70 -4.84 -2.06 4.77
N TYR A 71 -4.41 -0.96 4.16
CA TYR A 71 -4.48 0.37 4.73
C TYR A 71 -5.92 0.76 5.06
N ASN A 72 -6.87 0.55 4.13
CA ASN A 72 -8.28 0.86 4.37
C ASN A 72 -8.86 0.09 5.56
N ASN A 73 -8.60 -1.22 5.65
CA ASN A 73 -9.13 -2.04 6.74
C ASN A 73 -8.50 -1.67 8.10
N HIS A 74 -7.18 -1.48 8.14
CA HIS A 74 -6.49 -1.14 9.39
C HIS A 74 -6.86 0.26 9.89
N ASP A 75 -6.92 1.26 9.01
CA ASP A 75 -7.31 2.63 9.41
C ASP A 75 -8.75 2.69 9.93
N ILE A 76 -9.67 1.90 9.37
CA ILE A 76 -11.03 1.81 9.88
C ILE A 76 -11.05 1.18 11.28
N ASP A 77 -10.36 0.05 11.51
CA ASP A 77 -10.30 -0.55 12.85
C ASP A 77 -9.66 0.39 13.87
N ASP A 78 -8.59 1.08 13.47
CA ASP A 78 -7.91 2.06 14.31
C ASP A 78 -8.78 3.26 14.63
N GLY A 79 -9.52 3.79 13.64
CA GLY A 79 -10.45 4.90 13.82
C GLY A 79 -11.60 4.55 14.77
N ILE A 80 -12.13 3.33 14.71
CA ILE A 80 -13.12 2.83 15.69
C ILE A 80 -12.49 2.73 17.08
N ARG A 81 -11.31 2.09 17.16
CA ARG A 81 -10.61 1.84 18.44
C ARG A 81 -10.23 3.13 19.16
N SER A 82 -9.88 4.18 18.42
CA SER A 82 -9.54 5.49 18.97
C SER A 82 -10.76 6.38 19.22
N ASN A 83 -11.99 5.88 18.98
CA ASN A 83 -13.24 6.64 19.03
C ASN A 83 -13.27 7.88 18.10
N LEU A 84 -12.44 7.90 17.05
CA LEU A 84 -12.51 8.95 16.01
C LEU A 84 -13.68 8.68 15.07
N LEU A 85 -14.05 7.41 14.91
CA LEU A 85 -15.21 6.95 14.17
C LEU A 85 -16.10 6.13 15.10
N SER A 86 -17.40 6.35 15.01
CA SER A 86 -18.41 5.49 15.62
C SER A 86 -18.90 4.43 14.64
N GLU A 87 -19.37 3.29 15.16
CA GLU A 87 -19.96 2.24 14.34
C GLU A 87 -21.16 2.76 13.52
N GLN A 88 -21.96 3.67 14.09
CA GLN A 88 -23.08 4.30 13.39
C GLN A 88 -22.65 5.10 12.16
N GLN A 89 -21.51 5.77 12.20
CA GLN A 89 -20.98 6.50 11.04
C GLN A 89 -20.52 5.54 9.95
N ILE A 90 -19.84 4.46 10.32
CA ILE A 90 -19.31 3.49 9.35
C ILE A 90 -20.43 2.68 8.70
N LEU A 91 -21.52 2.41 9.43
CA LEU A 91 -22.73 1.80 8.88
C LEU A 91 -23.41 2.63 7.78
N GLN A 92 -23.06 3.91 7.61
CA GLN A 92 -23.52 4.70 6.46
C GLN A 92 -22.83 4.30 5.15
N VAL A 93 -21.69 3.62 5.23
CA VAL A 93 -21.00 3.05 4.06
C VAL A 93 -21.67 1.75 3.67
N SER A 94 -22.30 1.73 2.49
CA SER A 94 -23.09 0.60 2.00
C SER A 94 -22.32 -0.71 1.98
N LEU A 95 -21.05 -0.68 1.56
CA LEU A 95 -20.17 -1.85 1.53
C LEU A 95 -20.01 -2.46 2.93
N TYR A 96 -19.70 -1.63 3.94
CA TYR A 96 -19.54 -2.09 5.32
C TYR A 96 -20.87 -2.63 5.87
N ALA A 97 -21.96 -1.89 5.68
CA ALA A 97 -23.29 -2.30 6.16
C ALA A 97 -23.75 -3.64 5.57
N GLN A 98 -23.48 -3.87 4.28
CA GLN A 98 -23.77 -5.13 3.62
C GLN A 98 -23.00 -6.29 4.27
N HIS A 99 -21.68 -6.14 4.44
CA HIS A 99 -20.86 -7.18 5.05
C HIS A 99 -21.17 -7.39 6.53
N ARG A 100 -21.51 -6.34 7.28
CA ARG A 100 -21.97 -6.44 8.67
C ARG A 100 -23.22 -7.30 8.79
N ARG A 101 -24.22 -7.09 7.92
CA ARG A 101 -25.45 -7.92 7.89
C ARG A 101 -25.16 -9.38 7.57
N ILE A 102 -24.22 -9.65 6.66
CA ILE A 102 -23.80 -11.02 6.34
C ILE A 102 -23.24 -11.69 7.60
N VAL A 103 -22.35 -11.01 8.34
CA VAL A 103 -21.76 -11.52 9.58
C VAL A 103 -22.83 -11.74 10.65
N GLU A 104 -23.74 -10.80 10.86
CA GLU A 104 -24.85 -10.93 11.83
C GLU A 104 -25.79 -12.09 11.50
N THR A 105 -26.02 -12.35 10.21
CA THR A 105 -26.82 -13.49 9.75
C THR A 105 -26.11 -14.81 9.99
N MET A 106 -24.80 -14.89 9.73
CA MET A 106 -24.00 -16.10 9.95
C MET A 106 -23.77 -16.37 11.45
N TYR A 107 -23.70 -15.33 12.27
CA TYR A 107 -23.41 -15.41 13.70
C TYR A 107 -24.46 -14.63 14.52
N PRO A 108 -25.69 -15.14 14.66
CA PRO A 108 -26.74 -14.47 15.43
C PRO A 108 -26.32 -14.22 16.88
N GLY A 109 -26.57 -13.02 17.38
CA GLY A 109 -26.20 -12.63 18.75
C GLY A 109 -24.71 -12.34 18.94
N ILE A 110 -23.93 -12.23 17.85
CA ILE A 110 -22.56 -11.73 17.93
C ILE A 110 -22.54 -10.37 18.61
N GLN A 111 -21.87 -10.31 19.75
CA GLN A 111 -21.62 -9.05 20.45
C GLN A 111 -20.41 -8.36 19.82
N GLY A 112 -20.20 -7.09 20.14
CA GLY A 112 -19.03 -6.33 19.69
C GLY A 112 -17.71 -6.96 20.12
N ARG A 113 -16.62 -6.22 19.96
CA ARG A 113 -15.26 -6.70 20.27
C ARG A 113 -15.22 -7.32 21.68
N ARG A 114 -14.73 -8.56 21.78
CA ARG A 114 -14.47 -9.19 23.09
C ARG A 114 -13.31 -8.43 23.75
N ALA A 115 -13.52 -7.98 24.99
CA ALA A 115 -12.50 -7.33 25.80
C ALA A 115 -11.39 -8.32 26.21
#